data_AF-A0A1Q6MDA6-F1
#
_entry.id   AF-A0A1Q6MDA6-F1
#
_cell.length_a   1.000
_cell.length_b   1.000
_cell.length_c   1.000
_cell.angle_alpha   90.00
_cell.angle_beta   90.00
_cell.angle_gamma   90.00
#
_symmetry.space_group_name_H-M   'P 1'
#
loop_
_entity.id
_entity.type
_entity.pdbx_description
1 polymer ?
#
loop_
_entity_poly.entity_id
_entity_poly.type
_entity_poly.pdbx_seq_one_letter_code
_entity_poly.pdbx_strand_id
1 'polypeptide(L)' 'MEDKLKAAITYDAKKIALSIILEELNIFYIFNTETNEEKVIDNGGYTHHNLAAYLKLLGVSTLICGGIGLLRS' A
#
# COMPACT_ATOMS: atom_id res chain seq x y z
N MET A 1 20.90 8.48 -12.44
CA MET A 1 20.70 8.31 -10.99
C MET A 1 19.45 7.46 -10.88
N GLU A 2 19.55 6.21 -10.45
CA GLU A 2 18.36 5.39 -10.25
C GLU A 2 17.54 5.98 -9.11
N ASP A 3 16.25 6.21 -9.35
CA ASP A 3 15.33 6.72 -8.33
C ASP A 3 15.19 5.68 -7.22
N LYS A 4 15.52 6.10 -5.99
CA LYS A 4 15.41 5.27 -4.79
C LYS A 4 13.92 5.06 -4.47
N LEU A 5 13.44 3.82 -4.58
CA LEU A 5 12.02 3.52 -4.51
C LEU A 5 11.70 2.68 -3.28
N LYS A 6 10.81 3.21 -2.42
CA LYS A 6 10.12 2.42 -1.41
C LYS A 6 8.64 2.38 -1.77
N ALA A 7 8.20 1.24 -2.29
CA ALA A 7 6.85 1.06 -2.79
C ALA A 7 6.01 0.24 -1.80
N ALA A 8 4.75 0.64 -1.63
CA ALA A 8 3.72 -0.19 -1.01
C ALA A 8 2.80 -0.73 -2.10
N ILE A 9 2.49 -2.01 -2.04
CA ILE A 9 1.64 -2.73 -2.98
C ILE A 9 0.47 -3.29 -2.20
N THR A 10 -0.75 -2.99 -2.65
CA THR A 10 -1.96 -3.62 -2.08
C THR A 10 -1.89 -5.12 -2.31
N TYR A 11 -1.93 -5.90 -1.23
CA TYR A 11 -1.76 -7.34 -1.27
C TYR A 11 -3.03 -8.02 -0.73
N ASP A 12 -3.69 -8.82 -1.57
CA ASP A 12 -4.66 -9.82 -1.14
C ASP A 12 -4.01 -11.19 -1.34
N ALA A 13 -3.88 -11.98 -0.26
CA ALA A 13 -3.28 -13.31 -0.30
C ALA A 13 -3.98 -14.26 -1.29
N LYS A 14 -5.21 -13.96 -1.71
CA LYS A 14 -5.97 -14.71 -2.70
C LYS A 14 -5.84 -14.16 -4.13
N LYS A 15 -5.43 -12.89 -4.32
CA LYS A 15 -5.28 -12.24 -5.62
C LYS A 15 -4.23 -11.11 -5.54
N ILE A 16 -3.13 -11.25 -6.28
CA ILE A 16 -2.22 -10.12 -6.51
C ILE A 16 -2.98 -9.08 -7.34
N ALA A 17 -3.23 -7.92 -6.74
CA ALA A 17 -3.99 -6.80 -7.28
C ALA A 17 -5.50 -7.05 -7.43
N LEU A 18 -6.26 -6.67 -6.41
CA LEU A 18 -7.64 -6.20 -6.58
C LEU A 18 -7.70 -4.76 -6.06
N SER A 19 -8.40 -3.91 -6.80
CA SER A 19 -8.83 -2.56 -6.43
C SER A 19 -9.00 -2.36 -4.92
N ILE A 20 -8.61 -1.19 -4.38
CA ILE A 20 -8.94 -0.81 -3.00
C ILE A 20 -10.47 -0.70 -2.90
N ILE A 21 -11.12 -1.83 -2.62
CA ILE A 21 -12.51 -1.93 -2.15
C ILE A 21 -12.37 -1.94 -0.62
N LEU A 22 -12.82 -0.85 -0.02
CA LEU A 22 -12.11 -0.23 1.08
C LEU A 22 -12.45 -0.76 2.47
N GLU A 23 -13.34 -1.74 2.57
CA GLU A 23 -13.77 -2.30 3.85
C GLU A 23 -12.99 -3.56 4.24
N GLU A 24 -12.27 -4.21 3.32
CA GLU A 24 -11.61 -5.50 3.59
C GLU A 24 -10.09 -5.53 3.33
N LEU A 25 -9.55 -4.58 2.57
CA LEU A 25 -8.12 -4.57 2.20
C LEU A 25 -7.26 -4.03 3.35
N ASN A 26 -6.79 -4.97 4.17
CA ASN A 26 -6.04 -4.69 5.37
C ASN A 26 -4.54 -4.96 5.23
N ILE A 27 -4.00 -5.39 4.08
CA ILE A 27 -2.61 -5.86 3.99
C ILE A 27 -1.86 -5.20 2.83
N PHE A 28 -0.61 -4.80 3.09
CA PHE A 28 0.32 -4.24 2.12
C PHE A 28 1.64 -5.00 2.14
N TYR A 29 2.17 -5.23 0.95
CA TYR A 29 3.56 -5.62 0.78
C TYR A 29 4.40 -4.37 0.51
N ILE A 30 5.42 -4.13 1.32
CA ILE A 30 6.35 -3.02 1.16
C ILE A 30 7.70 -3.58 0.70
N PHE A 31 8.22 -2.97 -0.36
CA PHE A 31 9.54 -3.26 -0.91
C PHE A 31 10.38 -1.98 -0.99
N ASN A 32 11.63 -2.08 -0.56
CA ASN A 32 12.62 -1.03 -0.68
C ASN A 32 13.75 -1.47 -1.61
N THR A 33 13.89 -0.80 -2.76
CA THR A 33 14.94 -1.12 -3.74
C THR A 33 16.34 -0.77 -3.27
N GLU A 34 16.48 0.15 -2.31
CA GLU A 34 17.78 0.58 -1.78
C GLU A 34 18.35 -0.43 -0.78
N THR A 35 17.50 -0.97 0.10
CA THR A 35 17.93 -1.88 1.17
C THR A 35 17.64 -3.34 0.90
N ASN A 36 16.91 -3.66 -0.18
CA ASN A 36 16.28 -4.97 -0.41
C ASN A 36 15.42 -5.43 0.78
N GLU A 37 14.89 -4.49 1.55
CA GLU A 37 13.98 -4.80 2.65
C GLU A 37 12.59 -5.10 2.11
N GLU A 38 12.03 -6.22 2.55
CA GLU A 38 10.69 -6.68 2.23
C GLU A 38 9.90 -6.87 3.52
N LYS A 39 8.66 -6.39 3.55
CA LYS A 39 7.77 -6.63 4.68
C LYS A 39 6.31 -6.66 4.27
N VAL A 40 5.55 -7.45 4.99
CA VAL A 40 4.08 -7.44 4.93
C VAL A 40 3.59 -6.72 6.17
N ILE A 41 2.77 -5.69 5.98
CA ILE A 41 2.14 -4.93 7.06
C ILE A 41 0.64 -4.95 6.91
N ASP A 42 -0.09 -4.73 8.00
CA ASP A 42 -1.49 -4.37 7.90
C ASP A 42 -1.68 -2.86 7.65
N ASN A 43 -2.93 -2.42 7.52
CA ASN A 43 -3.26 -1.00 7.37
C ASN A 43 -3.15 -0.21 8.69
N GLY A 44 -2.70 -0.82 9.79
CA GLY A 44 -2.59 -0.19 11.11
C GLY A 44 -3.91 0.31 11.69
N GLY A 45 -5.06 -0.16 11.17
CA GLY A 45 -6.38 0.37 11.50
C GLY A 45 -6.72 1.72 10.82
N TYR A 46 -5.89 2.18 9.87
CA TYR A 46 -6.12 3.42 9.12
C TYR A 46 -7.07 3.20 7.94
N THR A 47 -8.11 4.05 7.84
CA THR A 47 -9.06 4.08 6.72
C THR A 47 -8.52 4.90 5.54
N HIS A 48 -9.25 4.95 4.41
CA HIS A 48 -8.88 5.67 3.17
C HIS A 48 -8.24 7.04 3.45
N HIS A 49 -8.88 7.81 4.33
CA HIS A 49 -8.53 9.20 4.57
C HIS A 49 -7.11 9.36 5.14
N ASN A 50 -6.67 8.38 5.94
CA ASN A 50 -5.42 8.47 6.70
C ASN A 50 -4.36 7.47 6.21
N LEU A 51 -4.71 6.54 5.32
CA LEU A 51 -3.78 5.52 4.80
C LEU A 51 -2.57 6.13 4.09
N ALA A 52 -2.77 7.18 3.29
CA ALA A 52 -1.68 7.86 2.60
C ALA A 52 -0.67 8.49 3.59
N ALA A 53 -1.17 9.06 4.69
CA ALA A 53 -0.33 9.63 5.73
C ALA A 53 0.45 8.54 6.48
N TYR A 54 -0.22 7.42 6.81
CA TYR A 54 0.42 6.27 7.44
C TYR A 54 1.55 5.69 6.57
N LEU A 55 1.30 5.43 5.30
CA LEU A 55 2.32 4.91 4.38
C LEU A 55 3.50 5.89 4.25
N LYS A 56 3.23 7.19 4.25
CA LYS A 56 4.27 8.22 4.23
C LYS A 56 5.14 8.22 5.49
N LEU A 57 4.56 7.97 6.67
CA LEU A 57 5.32 7.80 7.92
C LEU A 57 6.26 6.59 7.87
N LEU A 58 5.92 5.56 7.09
CA LEU A 58 6.79 4.40 6.85
C LEU A 58 7.88 4.65 5.80
N GLY A 59 7.94 5.86 5.24
CA GLY A 59 8.87 6.25 4.19
C GLY A 59 8.50 5.73 2.81
N VAL A 60 7.26 5.26 2.61
CA VAL A 60 6.78 4.83 1.30
C VAL A 60 6.66 6.05 0.39
N SER A 61 7.28 5.99 -0.79
CA SER A 61 7.25 7.05 -1.80
C SER A 61 6.24 6.78 -2.91
N THR A 62 5.82 5.52 -3.09
CA THR A 62 4.88 5.12 -4.16
C THR A 62 3.89 4.08 -3.65
N LEU A 63 2.61 4.27 -3.96
CA LEU A 63 1.56 3.29 -3.71
C LEU A 63 1.10 2.70 -5.06
N ILE A 64 1.23 1.38 -5.20
CA ILE A 64 0.73 0.62 -6.34
C ILE A 64 -0.56 -0.06 -5.91
N CYS A 65 -1.67 0.30 -6.54
CA CYS A 65 -2.98 -0.28 -6.25
C CYS A 65 -3.79 -0.50 -7.55
N GLY A 66 -4.64 -1.53 -7.55
CA GLY A 66 -5.48 -1.89 -8.71
C GLY A 66 -6.66 -0.93 -8.97
N GLY A 67 -6.80 0.13 -8.16
CA GLY A 67 -7.85 1.14 -8.25
C GLY A 67 -8.03 1.85 -6.92
N ILE A 68 -8.24 3.17 -6.97
CA ILE A 68 -8.63 3.99 -5.82
C ILE A 68 -10.14 4.22 -5.94
N GLY A 69 -10.93 3.43 -5.21
CA GLY A 69 -12.38 3.53 -5.25
C GLY A 69 -12.89 4.69 -4.39
N LEU A 70 -13.45 5.73 -4.99
CA LEU A 70 -14.50 6.50 -4.33
C LEU A 70 -15.75 5.60 -4.34
N LEU A 71 -16.14 5.09 -3.18
CA LEU A 71 -17.50 4.57 -3.00
C LEU A 71 -18.45 5.71 -3.40
N ARG A 72 -19.03 5.64 -4.59
CA ARG A 72 -20.22 6.42 -4.92
C ARG A 72 -21.34 5.82 -4.06
N SER A 73 -21.77 6.62 -3.08
CA SER A 73 -22.98 6.47 -2.29
C SER A 73 -24.20 6.22 -3.16
#